data_AF-A0A5X8Y015-F1
#
_entry.id   AF-A0A5X8Y015-F1
#
_cell.length_a   1.000
_cell.length_b   1.000
_cell.length_c   1.000
_cell.angle_alpha   90.00
_cell.angle_beta   90.00
_cell.angle_gamma   90.00
#
_symmetry.space_group_name_H-M   'P 1'
#
loop_
_entity.id
_entity.type
_entity.pdbx_description
1 polymer ?
#
loop_
_entity_poly.entity_id
_entity_poly.type
_entity_poly.pdbx_seq_one_letter_code
_entity_poly.pdbx_strand_id
1 'polypeptide(L)'
;MVDKIIFTVTPIFSIPPRSAAAVETWMYQVAQRTSIPNRIACIKNEGYSNFLKVNDHCSVHRIGFSRLYKRLFQKWTRLDPLPYSQRILNIAKDFNITDDSVIIV
;
A
#
# COMPACT_ATOMS: atom_id res chain seq x y z
N MET A 1 2.49 21.98 6.58
CA MET A 1 1.87 21.23 7.70
C MET A 1 1.31 19.95 7.11
N VAL A 2 1.56 18.77 7.67
CA VAL A 2 1.18 17.52 6.99
C VAL A 2 -0.32 17.46 6.70
N ASP A 3 -0.68 17.39 5.42
CA ASP A 3 -2.07 17.40 4.96
C ASP A 3 -2.55 16.03 4.49
N LYS A 4 -1.61 15.14 4.12
CA LYS A 4 -1.88 13.78 3.64
C LYS A 4 -0.79 12.81 4.05
N ILE A 5 -1.20 11.56 4.30
CA ILE A 5 -0.28 10.50 4.70
C ILE A 5 -0.44 9.27 3.82
N ILE A 6 0.68 8.69 3.41
CA ILE A 6 0.70 7.38 2.76
C ILE A 6 1.47 6.43 3.63
N PHE A 7 0.75 5.46 4.15
CA PHE A 7 1.26 4.36 4.92
C PHE A 7 1.66 3.23 3.98
N THR A 8 2.87 2.70 4.10
CA THR A 8 3.29 1.49 3.42
C THR A 8 4.16 0.66 4.32
N VAL A 9 4.34 -0.61 3.98
CA VAL A 9 5.17 -1.58 4.71
C VAL A 9 5.85 -2.49 3.71
N THR A 10 6.81 -3.29 4.20
CA THR A 10 7.38 -4.39 3.42
C THR A 10 6.26 -5.25 2.80
N PRO A 11 6.34 -5.62 1.51
CA PRO A 11 5.27 -6.31 0.79
C PRO A 11 5.13 -7.80 1.18
N ILE A 12 4.82 -8.07 2.45
CA ILE A 12 4.70 -9.42 3.02
C ILE A 12 3.23 -9.78 3.21
N PHE A 13 2.49 -8.98 3.99
CA PHE A 13 1.07 -9.21 4.26
C PHE A 13 0.18 -8.06 3.76
N SER A 14 -1.03 -8.43 3.32
CA SER A 14 -2.12 -7.50 3.06
C SER A 14 -2.64 -6.91 4.36
N ILE A 15 -3.18 -5.69 4.24
CA ILE A 15 -3.76 -4.96 5.37
C ILE A 15 -5.28 -4.84 5.15
N PRO A 16 -6.13 -5.05 6.18
CA PRO A 16 -5.77 -5.63 7.47
C PRO A 16 -5.29 -7.08 7.32
N PRO A 17 -4.33 -7.53 8.15
CA PRO A 17 -3.79 -8.89 8.03
C PRO A 17 -4.78 -9.94 8.55
N ARG A 18 -4.74 -11.13 7.94
CA ARG A 18 -5.48 -12.33 8.40
C ARG A 18 -4.62 -13.27 9.27
N SER A 19 -3.33 -13.02 9.31
CA SER A 19 -2.33 -13.77 10.08
C SER A 19 -1.67 -12.87 11.12
N ALA A 20 -0.83 -13.44 11.99
CA ALA A 20 -0.08 -12.66 12.97
C ALA A 20 0.97 -11.78 12.25
N ALA A 21 0.66 -10.49 12.15
CA ALA A 21 1.47 -9.49 11.45
C ALA A 21 1.40 -8.17 12.22
N ALA A 22 2.36 -7.95 13.12
CA ALA A 22 2.29 -6.88 14.12
C ALA A 22 2.36 -5.49 13.50
N VAL A 23 3.27 -5.28 12.53
CA VAL A 23 3.48 -3.99 11.86
C VAL A 23 2.24 -3.60 11.04
N GLU A 24 1.73 -4.54 10.26
CA GLU A 24 0.51 -4.38 9.46
C GLU A 24 -0.72 -4.08 10.33
N THR A 25 -0.83 -4.77 11.47
CA THR A 25 -1.90 -4.54 12.44
C THR A 25 -1.77 -3.15 13.05
N TRP A 26 -0.59 -2.78 13.54
CA TRP A 26 -0.34 -1.46 14.12
C TRP A 26 -0.65 -0.35 13.10
N MET A 27 -0.14 -0.48 11.87
CA MET A 27 -0.34 0.51 10.83
C MET A 27 -1.82 0.67 10.47
N TYR A 28 -2.57 -0.43 10.37
CA TYR A 28 -4.02 -0.38 10.18
C TYR A 28 -4.73 0.38 11.31
N GLN A 29 -4.36 0.09 12.56
CA GLN A 29 -4.94 0.71 13.75
C GLN A 29 -4.59 2.21 13.85
N VAL A 30 -3.40 2.62 13.46
CA VAL A 30 -3.00 4.04 13.41
C VAL A 30 -3.74 4.77 12.29
N ALA A 31 -3.72 4.22 11.07
CA ALA A 31 -4.33 4.84 9.91
C ALA A 31 -5.84 5.07 10.08
N GLN A 32 -6.58 4.12 10.65
CA GLN A 32 -8.02 4.26 10.88
C GLN A 32 -8.38 5.34 11.92
N ARG A 33 -7.48 5.65 12.87
CA ARG A 33 -7.69 6.65 13.94
C ARG A 33 -7.12 8.02 13.58
N THR A 34 -6.35 8.11 12.51
CA THR A 34 -5.73 9.37 12.07
C THR A 34 -6.77 10.23 11.35
N SER A 35 -6.92 11.48 11.80
CA SER A 35 -7.85 12.45 11.20
C SER A 35 -7.34 13.04 9.89
N ILE A 36 -6.03 13.04 9.68
CA ILE A 36 -5.40 13.46 8.42
C ILE A 36 -5.77 12.43 7.34
N PRO A 37 -6.24 12.86 6.16
CA PRO A 37 -6.49 11.98 5.03
C PRO A 37 -5.29 11.09 4.74
N ASN A 38 -5.53 9.79 4.71
CA ASN A 38 -4.47 8.81 4.56
C ASN A 38 -4.86 7.61 3.67
N ARG A 39 -3.82 7.01 3.09
CA ARG A 39 -3.93 5.79 2.30
C ARG A 39 -2.91 4.77 2.75
N ILE A 40 -3.31 3.52 2.82
CA ILE A 40 -2.41 2.40 3.04
C ILE A 40 -2.12 1.72 1.70
N ALA A 41 -0.86 1.69 1.28
CA ALA A 41 -0.39 0.92 0.13
C ALA A 41 0.31 -0.35 0.61
N CYS A 42 -0.27 -1.53 0.34
CA CYS A 42 0.29 -2.81 0.76
C CYS A 42 0.27 -3.86 -0.37
N ILE A 43 0.88 -5.02 -0.16
CA ILE A 43 0.80 -6.14 -1.10
C ILE A 43 -0.62 -6.74 -1.09
N LYS A 44 -1.06 -7.29 -2.23
CA LYS A 44 -2.29 -8.09 -2.32
C LYS A 44 -1.97 -9.58 -2.20
N ASN A 45 -2.43 -10.20 -1.13
CA ASN A 45 -2.48 -11.65 -0.99
C ASN A 45 -3.78 -12.22 -1.59
N GLU A 46 -3.82 -13.54 -1.76
CA GLU A 46 -4.99 -14.23 -2.29
C GLU A 46 -6.22 -14.01 -1.38
N GLY A 47 -7.40 -13.86 -1.98
CA GLY A 47 -8.66 -13.62 -1.26
C GLY A 47 -8.88 -12.19 -0.76
N TYR A 48 -8.05 -11.22 -1.16
CA TYR A 48 -8.27 -9.78 -0.90
C TYR A 48 -8.76 -9.03 -2.14
N SER A 49 -9.58 -7.99 -1.93
CA SER A 49 -9.90 -6.99 -2.95
C SER A 49 -8.71 -6.05 -3.19
N ASN A 50 -8.68 -5.40 -4.36
CA ASN A 50 -7.66 -4.39 -4.67
C ASN A 50 -7.82 -3.11 -3.83
N PHE A 51 -9.04 -2.82 -3.39
CA PHE A 51 -9.39 -1.62 -2.66
C PHE A 51 -10.30 -1.94 -1.49
N LEU A 52 -10.11 -1.22 -0.38
CA LEU A 52 -10.99 -1.23 0.76
C LEU A 52 -11.11 0.20 1.29
N LYS A 53 -12.32 0.77 1.32
CA LYS A 53 -12.59 1.99 2.08
C LYS A 53 -12.77 1.59 3.54
N VAL A 54 -11.96 2.14 4.44
CA VAL A 54 -12.06 1.87 5.89
C VAL A 54 -13.00 2.87 6.53
N ASN A 55 -12.81 4.14 6.24
CA ASN A 55 -13.68 5.25 6.64
C ASN A 55 -13.49 6.43 5.66
N ASP A 56 -13.94 7.63 6.02
CA ASP A 56 -13.86 8.81 5.14
C ASP A 56 -12.45 9.38 5.00
N HIS A 57 -11.56 9.11 5.95
CA HIS A 57 -10.17 9.58 5.95
C HIS A 57 -9.17 8.51 5.54
N CYS A 58 -9.53 7.23 5.57
CA CYS A 58 -8.62 6.10 5.41
C CYS A 58 -9.12 5.12 4.32
N SER A 59 -8.24 4.82 3.36
CA SER A 59 -8.44 3.73 2.41
C SER A 59 -7.21 2.84 2.26
N VAL A 60 -7.44 1.57 1.91
CA VAL A 60 -6.39 0.59 1.64
C VAL A 60 -6.36 0.25 0.16
N HIS A 61 -5.19 0.36 -0.45
CA HIS A 61 -4.90 0.02 -1.83
C HIS A 61 -3.89 -1.12 -1.86
N ARG A 62 -4.31 -2.26 -2.43
CA ARG A 62 -3.51 -3.49 -2.44
C ARG A 62 -2.94 -3.73 -3.83
N ILE A 63 -1.62 -3.78 -3.91
CA ILE A 63 -0.88 -3.97 -5.14
C ILE A 63 -0.77 -5.47 -5.43
N GLY A 64 -1.43 -5.91 -6.51
CA GLY A 64 -1.33 -7.29 -7.00
C GLY A 64 -0.19 -7.47 -7.99
N PHE A 65 0.51 -8.60 -7.87
CA PHE A 65 1.45 -9.07 -8.89
C PHE A 65 0.96 -10.40 -9.44
N SER A 66 0.77 -10.46 -10.76
CA SER A 66 0.43 -11.72 -11.41
C SER A 66 1.62 -12.68 -11.35
N ARG A 67 1.34 -13.99 -11.34
CA ARG A 67 2.38 -15.03 -11.38
C ARG A 67 3.25 -14.88 -12.64
N LEU A 68 2.64 -14.52 -13.76
CA LEU A 68 3.35 -14.27 -15.02
C LEU A 68 4.32 -13.09 -14.89
N TYR A 69 3.88 -11.98 -14.29
CA TYR A 69 4.73 -10.80 -14.08
C TYR A 69 5.94 -11.15 -13.22
N LYS A 70 5.75 -11.81 -12.08
CA LYS A 70 6.85 -12.24 -11.20
C LYS A 70 7.83 -13.16 -11.95
N ARG A 71 7.31 -14.08 -12.76
CA ARG A 71 8.13 -15.06 -13.48
C ARG A 71 8.96 -14.41 -14.58
N LEU A 72 8.35 -13.57 -15.40
CA LEU A 72 9.04 -12.89 -16.50
C LEU A 72 10.01 -11.84 -15.96
N PHE A 73 9.54 -10.91 -15.13
CA PHE A 73 10.28 -9.69 -14.79
C PHE A 73 11.19 -9.84 -13.58
N GLN A 74 10.75 -10.53 -12.53
CA GLN A 74 11.55 -10.68 -11.31
C GLN A 74 12.49 -11.89 -11.37
N LYS A 75 12.08 -12.98 -12.02
CA LYS A 75 12.86 -14.23 -12.07
C LYS A 75 13.72 -14.37 -13.33
N TRP A 76 13.16 -14.16 -14.52
CA TRP A 76 13.86 -14.46 -15.78
C TRP A 76 14.67 -13.29 -16.30
N THR A 77 14.05 -12.15 -16.52
CA THR A 77 14.74 -10.99 -17.10
C THR A 77 15.48 -10.17 -16.04
N ARG A 78 15.07 -10.26 -14.76
CA ARG A 78 15.50 -9.36 -13.66
C ARG A 78 15.31 -7.87 -13.96
N LEU A 79 14.58 -7.56 -15.03
CA LEU A 79 14.16 -6.22 -15.39
C LEU A 79 12.78 -6.07 -14.78
N ASP A 80 12.66 -5.34 -13.68
CA ASP A 80 11.36 -4.99 -13.08
C ASP A 80 10.93 -3.61 -13.62
N PRO A 81 10.16 -3.55 -14.71
CA PRO A 81 9.81 -2.27 -15.34
C PRO A 81 8.82 -1.45 -14.51
N LEU A 82 8.16 -2.06 -13.52
CA LEU A 82 7.20 -1.38 -12.68
C LEU A 82 7.33 -1.92 -11.24
N PRO A 83 8.43 -1.56 -10.55
CA PRO A 83 8.76 -2.10 -9.25
C PRO A 83 7.74 -1.71 -8.21
N TYR A 84 7.75 -2.42 -7.07
CA TYR A 84 6.79 -2.20 -5.99
C TYR A 84 6.77 -0.75 -5.49
N SER A 85 7.94 -0.12 -5.33
CA SER A 85 8.09 1.29 -4.96
C SER A 85 7.37 2.23 -5.94
N GLN A 86 7.55 2.02 -7.25
CA GLN A 86 6.87 2.82 -8.26
C GLN A 86 5.35 2.66 -8.21
N ARG A 87 4.86 1.46 -7.90
CA ARG A 87 3.42 1.20 -7.75
C ARG A 87 2.84 1.90 -6.53
N ILE A 88 3.58 1.98 -5.43
CA ILE A 88 3.21 2.80 -4.26
C ILE A 88 3.10 4.27 -4.70
N LEU A 89 4.10 4.79 -5.41
CA LEU A 89 4.07 6.17 -5.92
C LEU A 89 2.90 6.44 -6.88
N ASN A 90 2.45 5.45 -7.65
CA ASN A 90 1.27 5.62 -8.49
C ASN A 90 -0.01 5.76 -7.66
N ILE A 91 -0.20 4.93 -6.61
CA ILE A 91 -1.30 5.09 -5.64
C ILE A 91 -1.24 6.45 -4.96
N ALA A 92 -0.02 6.93 -4.74
CA ALA A 92 0.28 8.22 -4.17
C ALA A 92 -0.23 9.36 -5.08
N LYS A 93 0.12 9.33 -6.37
CA LYS A 93 -0.34 10.33 -7.35
C LYS A 93 -1.86 10.40 -7.45
N ASP A 94 -2.54 9.26 -7.35
CA ASP A 94 -4.01 9.19 -7.35
C ASP A 94 -4.64 9.81 -6.08
N PHE A 95 -3.84 10.29 -5.12
CA PHE A 95 -4.28 10.91 -3.86
C PHE A 95 -4.18 12.44 -3.86
N ASN A 96 -3.93 13.07 -5.02
CA ASN A 96 -3.69 14.52 -5.16
C ASN A 96 -2.63 15.01 -4.17
N ILE A 97 -1.48 14.35 -4.13
CA ILE A 97 -0.35 14.72 -3.26
C ILE A 97 0.03 16.17 -3.45
N THR A 98 0.29 16.84 -2.34
CA THR A 98 0.83 18.19 -2.24
C THR A 98 2.26 18.12 -1.70
N ASP A 99 2.96 19.25 -1.67
CA ASP A 99 4.31 19.33 -1.10
C ASP A 99 4.34 19.04 0.42
N ASP A 100 3.17 19.09 1.07
CA ASP A 100 2.97 18.81 2.50
C ASP A 100 2.60 17.34 2.80
N SER A 101 2.58 16.47 1.79
CA SER A 101 2.25 15.06 1.96
C SER A 101 3.46 14.23 2.44
N VAL A 102 3.21 13.24 3.30
CA VAL A 102 4.28 12.38 3.87
C VAL A 102 4.05 10.91 3.54
N ILE A 103 5.12 10.19 3.19
CA ILE A 103 5.13 8.73 3.06
C ILE A 103 5.81 8.13 4.30
N ILE A 104 5.11 7.22 4.98
CA ILE A 104 5.56 6.49 6.16
C ILE A 104 5.74 5.03 5.76
N VAL A 105 6.92 4.47 6.04
CA VAL A 105 7.35 3.09 5.71
C VAL A 105 7.57 2.28 6.97
#